data_AF-A0A1B0GMX6-F1
#
_entry.id   AF-A0A1B0GMX6-F1
#
_cell.length_a   1.000
_cell.length_b   1.000
_cell.length_c   1.000
_cell.angle_alpha   90.00
_cell.angle_beta   90.00
_cell.angle_gamma   90.00
#
_symmetry.space_group_name_H-M   'P 1'
#
loop_
_entity.id
_entity.type
_entity.pdbx_description
1 polymer ?
#
loop_
_entity_poly.entity_id
_entity_poly.type
_entity_poly.pdbx_seq_one_letter_code
_entity_poly.pdbx_strand_id
1 'polypeptide(L)'
;MLLEKMGSEAVELGLSGEVSVNGVEENTLIASLCDLLEKIWSHGMQNKQGKSALWNHLQSYLEIQECTNTSKPIDNNYLTPDLSTMAIEPEAPPSPTRGRSKSRDRKSLGPEQLRPLPESLEVDIKNILAMTDVKTHIGYARAFVRLSLEKKLLSRHLRALLADTALLRSLYKRSAFLRCEEEKEQFLYHLLTLNAVDYFCFTNTYPTT
;
A
#
# COMPACT_ATOMS: atom_id res chain seq x y z
N MET A 1 6.24 17.56 -17.50
CA MET A 1 5.91 17.01 -16.17
C MET A 1 6.87 17.42 -15.05
N LEU A 2 8.17 17.07 -15.04
CA LEU A 2 9.08 17.62 -14.00
C LEU A 2 9.66 18.99 -14.35
N LEU A 3 9.91 19.25 -15.64
CA LEU A 3 10.48 20.53 -16.09
C LEU A 3 9.52 21.72 -15.97
N GLU A 4 8.21 21.47 -15.91
CA GLU A 4 7.21 22.54 -15.80
C GLU A 4 6.99 22.99 -14.35
N LYS A 5 7.51 22.24 -13.36
CA LYS A 5 7.24 22.50 -11.94
C LYS A 5 8.40 23.15 -11.16
N MET A 6 9.56 23.33 -11.79
CA MET A 6 10.68 24.07 -11.15
C MET A 6 10.64 25.58 -11.40
N GLY A 7 9.52 26.11 -11.92
CA GLY A 7 9.35 27.54 -12.24
C GLY A 7 8.44 28.35 -11.31
N SER A 8 7.82 27.76 -10.28
CA SER A 8 6.70 28.42 -9.56
C SER A 8 6.85 28.51 -8.04
N GLU A 9 8.04 28.30 -7.47
CA GLU A 9 8.27 28.53 -6.02
C GLU A 9 8.92 29.89 -5.73
N ALA A 10 8.31 30.94 -6.28
CA ALA A 10 8.46 32.28 -5.76
C ALA A 10 7.12 32.99 -5.93
N VAL A 11 6.66 33.62 -4.85
CA VAL A 11 5.40 34.39 -4.72
C VAL A 11 4.21 33.56 -4.24
N GLU A 12 4.35 33.09 -2.99
CA GLU A 12 3.23 33.01 -2.07
C GLU A 12 2.77 34.46 -1.79
N LEU A 13 1.59 34.84 -2.29
CA LEU A 13 0.62 35.75 -1.66
C LEU A 13 -0.56 36.00 -2.62
N GLY A 14 -1.63 35.22 -2.41
CA GLY A 14 -3.02 35.58 -2.69
C GLY A 14 -3.45 35.65 -4.15
N LEU A 15 -4.13 34.61 -4.65
CA LEU A 15 -5.06 34.70 -5.78
C LEU A 15 -5.95 33.45 -5.82
N SER A 16 -7.20 33.57 -5.36
CA SER A 16 -8.26 32.57 -5.47
C SER A 16 -8.75 32.33 -6.92
N GLY A 17 -7.88 32.57 -7.91
CA GLY A 17 -8.15 32.42 -9.34
C GLY A 17 -7.19 31.48 -10.09
N GLU A 18 -5.99 31.21 -9.54
CA GLU A 18 -5.01 30.30 -10.17
C GLU A 18 -5.24 28.83 -9.81
N VAL A 19 -5.89 28.56 -8.67
CA VAL A 19 -6.27 27.20 -8.22
C VAL A 19 -7.13 26.48 -9.27
N SER A 20 -7.91 27.24 -10.05
CA SER A 20 -8.81 26.69 -11.07
C SER A 20 -8.05 26.22 -12.32
N VAL A 21 -7.08 26.99 -12.81
CA VAL A 21 -6.33 26.65 -14.04
C VAL A 21 -5.32 25.55 -13.73
N ASN A 22 -4.56 25.69 -12.64
CA ASN A 22 -3.62 24.67 -12.20
C ASN A 22 -4.35 23.37 -11.80
N GLY A 23 -5.53 23.46 -11.19
CA GLY A 23 -6.35 22.29 -10.85
C GLY A 23 -6.88 21.54 -12.07
N VAL A 24 -7.23 22.24 -13.16
CA VAL A 24 -7.68 21.61 -14.42
C VAL A 24 -6.50 20.95 -15.14
N GLU A 25 -5.33 21.58 -15.16
CA GLU A 25 -4.10 21.01 -15.72
C GLU A 25 -3.67 19.75 -14.94
N GLU A 26 -3.66 19.81 -13.61
CA GLU A 26 -3.36 18.66 -12.76
C GLU A 26 -4.31 17.49 -13.01
N ASN A 27 -5.63 17.75 -13.09
CA ASN A 27 -6.61 16.71 -13.39
C ASN A 27 -6.38 16.06 -14.75
N THR A 28 -5.98 16.84 -15.74
CA THR A 28 -5.67 16.35 -17.09
C THR A 28 -4.41 15.48 -17.06
N LEU A 29 -3.37 15.90 -16.34
CA LEU A 29 -2.15 15.12 -16.15
C LEU A 29 -2.45 13.78 -15.45
N ILE A 30 -3.26 13.80 -14.38
CA ILE A 30 -3.66 12.59 -13.65
C ILE A 30 -4.49 11.67 -14.54
N ALA A 31 -5.40 12.22 -15.35
CA ALA A 31 -6.15 11.43 -16.32
C ALA A 31 -5.21 10.73 -17.32
N SER A 32 -4.23 11.46 -17.86
CA SER A 32 -3.23 10.90 -18.77
C SER A 32 -2.37 9.81 -18.11
N LEU A 33 -2.01 9.99 -16.83
CA LEU A 33 -1.27 8.99 -16.06
C LEU A 33 -2.11 7.73 -15.84
N CYS A 34 -3.40 7.87 -15.52
CA CYS A 34 -4.30 6.73 -15.38
C CYS A 34 -4.41 5.94 -16.70
N ASP A 35 -4.55 6.63 -17.82
CA ASP A 35 -4.67 5.99 -19.13
C ASP A 35 -3.33 5.34 -19.57
N LEU A 36 -2.20 5.95 -19.24
CA LEU A 36 -0.87 5.35 -19.43
C LEU A 36 -0.72 4.06 -18.60
N LEU A 37 -1.09 4.09 -17.33
CA LEU A 37 -1.06 2.92 -16.44
C LEU A 37 -1.95 1.80 -16.99
N GLU A 38 -3.17 2.10 -17.44
CA GLU A 38 -4.03 1.11 -18.08
C GLU A 38 -3.39 0.48 -19.32
N LYS A 39 -2.73 1.29 -20.15
CA LYS A 39 -2.05 0.81 -21.36
C LYS A 39 -0.89 -0.12 -21.00
N ILE A 40 -0.09 0.25 -20.00
CA ILE A 40 1.02 -0.58 -19.49
C ILE A 40 0.48 -1.90 -18.94
N TRP A 41 -0.54 -1.86 -18.07
CA TRP A 41 -1.13 -3.06 -17.47
C TRP A 41 -1.93 -3.89 -18.47
N SER A 42 -2.34 -3.34 -19.60
CA SER A 42 -2.98 -4.10 -20.69
C SER A 42 -1.96 -4.79 -21.61
N HIS A 43 -0.70 -4.33 -21.62
CA HIS A 43 0.31 -4.85 -22.53
C HIS A 43 0.71 -6.28 -22.19
N GLY A 44 0.42 -7.22 -23.09
CA GLY A 44 0.76 -8.62 -22.91
C GLY A 44 -0.10 -9.37 -21.89
N MET A 45 -1.23 -8.79 -21.42
CA MET A 45 -2.18 -9.50 -20.55
C MET A 45 -2.76 -10.72 -21.27
N GLN A 46 -2.80 -11.87 -20.59
CA GLN A 46 -3.26 -13.15 -21.16
C GLN A 46 -4.78 -13.23 -21.21
N ASN A 47 -5.45 -12.88 -20.11
CA ASN A 47 -6.89 -12.97 -19.97
C ASN A 47 -7.44 -11.59 -19.63
N LYS A 48 -8.07 -10.93 -20.61
CA LYS A 48 -8.74 -9.65 -20.37
C LYS A 48 -10.05 -9.89 -19.64
N GLN A 49 -9.98 -9.98 -18.32
CA GLN A 49 -11.15 -9.94 -17.46
C GLN A 49 -11.36 -8.51 -16.97
N GLY A 50 -12.61 -8.11 -16.74
CA GLY A 50 -12.94 -6.76 -16.30
C GLY A 50 -12.70 -5.68 -17.36
N LYS A 51 -12.95 -4.42 -16.96
CA LYS A 51 -12.76 -3.24 -17.82
C LYS A 51 -11.43 -2.52 -17.61
N SER A 52 -10.70 -2.84 -16.53
CA SER A 52 -9.44 -2.22 -16.12
C SER A 52 -8.42 -3.32 -15.87
N ALA A 53 -7.30 -3.29 -16.59
CA ALA A 53 -6.24 -4.28 -16.42
C ALA A 53 -5.47 -4.02 -15.12
N LEU A 54 -5.31 -2.75 -14.75
CA LEU A 54 -4.69 -2.35 -13.50
C LEU A 54 -5.49 -2.86 -12.29
N TRP A 55 -6.80 -2.59 -12.26
CA TRP A 55 -7.66 -2.99 -11.16
C TRP A 55 -7.73 -4.51 -11.01
N ASN A 56 -7.83 -5.23 -12.13
CA ASN A 56 -7.85 -6.69 -12.09
C ASN A 56 -6.57 -7.29 -11.49
N HIS A 57 -5.41 -6.69 -11.75
CA HIS A 57 -4.16 -7.10 -11.11
C HIS A 57 -4.16 -6.78 -9.60
N LEU A 58 -4.58 -5.57 -9.21
CA LEU A 58 -4.73 -5.20 -7.79
C LEU A 58 -5.66 -6.15 -7.03
N GLN A 59 -6.77 -6.56 -7.65
CA GLN A 59 -7.71 -7.50 -7.06
C GLN A 59 -7.10 -8.90 -6.93
N SER A 60 -6.43 -9.40 -7.99
CA SER A 60 -5.75 -10.71 -7.95
C SER A 60 -4.68 -10.75 -6.86
N TYR A 61 -3.95 -9.65 -6.67
CA TYR A 61 -2.99 -9.50 -5.58
C TYR A 61 -3.65 -9.57 -4.21
N LEU A 62 -4.77 -8.86 -4.02
CA LEU A 62 -5.51 -8.88 -2.76
C LEU A 62 -6.01 -10.29 -2.41
N GLU A 63 -6.56 -11.02 -3.39
CA GLU A 63 -7.04 -12.40 -3.22
C GLU A 63 -5.92 -13.35 -2.77
N ILE A 64 -4.71 -13.21 -3.34
CA ILE A 64 -3.53 -13.99 -2.94
C ILE A 64 -3.08 -13.65 -1.52
N GLN A 65 -3.07 -12.37 -1.16
CA GLN A 65 -2.69 -11.93 0.18
C GLN A 65 -3.68 -12.44 1.25
N GLU A 66 -4.96 -12.55 0.94
CA GLU A 66 -5.97 -13.11 1.85
C GLU A 66 -5.81 -14.63 2.03
N CYS A 67 -5.49 -15.37 0.96
CA CYS A 67 -5.16 -16.79 1.06
C CYS A 67 -3.89 -17.04 1.88
N THR A 68 -2.88 -16.18 1.73
CA THR A 68 -1.61 -16.30 2.46
C THR A 68 -1.78 -16.01 3.96
N ASN A 69 -2.61 -15.03 4.32
CA ASN A 69 -2.85 -14.68 5.73
C ASN A 69 -3.71 -15.70 6.47
N THR A 70 -4.66 -16.35 5.80
CA THR A 70 -5.49 -17.43 6.36
C THR A 70 -4.74 -18.75 6.49
N SER A 71 -3.63 -18.91 5.76
CA SER A 71 -2.76 -20.09 5.79
C SER A 71 -1.66 -20.03 6.86
N LYS A 72 -1.61 -18.98 7.70
CA LYS A 72 -0.73 -19.01 8.88
C LYS A 72 -1.23 -20.13 9.80
N PRO A 73 -0.40 -21.14 10.12
CA PRO A 73 -0.83 -22.20 11.01
C PRO A 73 -1.21 -21.56 12.34
N ILE A 74 -2.38 -21.93 12.86
CA ILE A 74 -2.71 -21.78 14.27
C ILE A 74 -1.48 -22.31 15.03
N ASP A 75 -0.85 -21.47 15.85
CA ASP A 75 0.24 -21.91 16.71
C ASP A 75 -0.22 -23.13 17.50
N ASN A 76 0.29 -24.30 17.12
CA ASN A 76 -0.04 -25.59 17.74
C ASN A 76 0.61 -25.74 19.13
N ASN A 77 0.92 -24.62 19.79
CA ASN A 77 1.66 -24.56 21.04
C ASN A 77 0.77 -24.42 22.28
N TYR A 78 -0.54 -24.67 22.15
CA TYR A 78 -1.49 -24.66 23.27
C TYR A 78 -2.16 -26.01 23.54
N LEU A 79 -1.63 -27.11 23.00
CA LEU A 79 -2.11 -28.46 23.30
C LEU A 79 -0.99 -29.39 23.74
N THR A 80 -0.55 -29.24 25.00
CA THR A 80 -0.06 -30.36 25.81
C THR A 80 -0.32 -30.07 27.29
N PRO A 81 -1.19 -30.82 27.97
CA PRO A 81 -1.00 -31.09 29.38
C PRO A 81 0.05 -32.21 29.45
N ASP A 82 1.23 -31.97 30.01
CA ASP A 82 2.05 -33.12 30.35
C ASP A 82 2.63 -33.06 31.76
N LEU A 83 2.39 -34.20 32.36
CA LEU A 83 2.63 -34.69 33.69
C LEU A 83 4.02 -35.34 33.64
N SER A 84 4.71 -35.34 34.78
CA SER A 84 5.82 -36.24 35.08
C SER A 84 7.11 -36.13 34.25
N THR A 85 8.04 -35.31 34.74
CA THR A 85 9.48 -35.64 34.68
C THR A 85 9.94 -36.00 36.08
N MET A 86 10.12 -37.30 36.33
CA MET A 86 10.86 -37.79 37.49
C MET A 86 12.34 -37.44 37.31
N ALA A 87 12.92 -36.75 38.28
CA ALA A 87 14.36 -36.76 38.52
C ALA A 87 14.59 -36.64 40.04
N ILE A 88 15.31 -37.62 40.57
CA ILE A 88 15.71 -37.83 41.96
C ILE A 88 17.01 -37.07 42.19
N GLU A 89 17.11 -36.22 43.22
CA GLU A 89 18.33 -35.96 44.00
C GLU A 89 17.99 -35.50 45.44
N PRO A 90 18.83 -35.77 46.47
CA PRO A 90 18.45 -35.75 47.88
C PRO A 90 18.84 -34.47 48.68
N GLU A 91 18.27 -34.41 49.91
CA GLU A 91 18.19 -33.35 50.94
C GLU A 91 19.39 -32.42 51.26
N ALA A 92 19.06 -31.14 51.58
CA ALA A 92 19.44 -30.44 52.84
C ALA A 92 18.62 -29.12 53.05
N PRO A 93 18.24 -28.69 54.29
CA PRO A 93 17.28 -27.59 54.55
C PRO A 93 17.93 -26.30 55.17
N PRO A 94 17.18 -25.30 55.71
CA PRO A 94 16.83 -24.04 55.04
C PRO A 94 17.43 -22.77 55.70
N SER A 95 17.42 -21.61 55.02
CA SER A 95 17.46 -20.29 55.68
C SER A 95 16.80 -19.17 54.85
N PRO A 96 16.06 -18.22 55.46
CA PRO A 96 15.17 -17.32 54.75
C PRO A 96 15.66 -15.86 54.75
N THR A 97 15.74 -15.21 53.59
CA THR A 97 15.76 -13.74 53.54
C THR A 97 15.03 -13.18 52.31
N ARG A 98 13.87 -12.59 52.61
CA ARG A 98 13.36 -11.27 52.15
C ARG A 98 13.26 -10.97 50.65
N GLY A 99 12.03 -10.65 50.24
CA GLY A 99 11.63 -10.21 48.91
C GLY A 99 11.99 -8.77 48.52
N ARG A 100 11.21 -8.26 47.53
CA ARG A 100 11.34 -7.04 46.69
C ARG A 100 12.15 -7.28 45.41
N SER A 101 11.73 -6.93 44.20
CA SER A 101 10.57 -6.14 43.74
C SER A 101 10.25 -6.55 42.29
N LYS A 102 8.95 -6.69 41.98
CA LYS A 102 8.44 -6.69 40.60
C LYS A 102 8.70 -5.30 39.99
N SER A 103 9.65 -5.19 39.06
CA SER A 103 9.68 -4.04 38.14
C SER A 103 8.50 -4.19 37.19
N ARG A 104 7.43 -3.45 37.49
CA ARG A 104 6.42 -3.12 36.50
C ARG A 104 7.01 -1.99 35.66
N ASP A 105 7.55 -2.32 34.49
CA ASP A 105 7.83 -1.34 33.44
C ASP A 105 6.49 -0.79 32.91
N ARG A 106 5.89 0.10 33.70
CA ARG A 106 4.87 1.05 33.24
C ARG A 106 5.61 2.06 32.38
N LYS A 107 5.77 1.73 31.09
CA LYS A 107 6.12 2.71 30.06
C LYS A 107 5.05 3.80 30.09
N SER A 108 5.48 4.98 30.52
CA SER A 108 4.71 6.22 30.55
C SER A 108 4.11 6.51 29.18
N LEU A 109 2.78 6.58 29.12
CA LEU A 109 2.03 7.08 27.99
C LEU A 109 2.34 8.58 27.85
N GLY A 110 3.15 8.93 26.86
CA GLY A 110 3.23 10.29 26.32
C GLY A 110 1.96 10.64 25.55
N PRO A 111 1.76 11.93 25.20
CA PRO A 111 0.55 12.40 24.53
C PRO A 111 0.35 11.62 23.23
N GLU A 112 -0.90 11.24 22.94
CA GLU A 112 -1.35 10.42 21.80
C GLU A 112 -0.55 10.70 20.52
N GLN A 113 0.55 9.96 20.35
CA GLN A 113 1.27 9.93 19.10
C GLN A 113 0.41 9.06 18.19
N LEU A 114 -0.45 9.72 17.41
CA LEU A 114 -1.27 9.10 16.38
C LEU A 114 -0.38 8.10 15.64
N ARG A 115 -0.76 6.82 15.65
CA ARG A 115 -0.01 5.80 14.94
C ARG A 115 -0.01 6.22 13.46
N PRO A 116 1.15 6.25 12.78
CA PRO A 116 1.18 6.56 11.36
C PRO A 116 0.20 5.63 10.63
N LEU A 117 -0.59 6.19 9.71
CA LEU A 117 -1.61 5.45 8.99
C LEU A 117 -0.97 4.21 8.34
N PRO A 118 -1.68 3.08 8.29
CA PRO A 118 -1.19 1.90 7.60
C PRO A 118 -0.80 2.27 6.18
N GLU A 119 0.46 2.06 5.89
CA GLU A 119 1.13 2.41 4.65
C GLU A 119 1.06 1.23 3.66
N SER A 120 0.06 0.37 3.84
CA SER A 120 -0.12 -0.93 3.19
C SER A 120 -0.99 -0.81 1.94
N LEU A 121 -0.55 -1.46 0.87
CA LEU A 121 -1.26 -1.56 -0.40
C LEU A 121 -2.64 -2.19 -0.21
N GLU A 122 -2.73 -3.25 0.61
CA GLU A 122 -3.97 -3.97 0.89
C GLU A 122 -5.00 -3.08 1.58
N VAL A 123 -4.57 -2.25 2.53
CA VAL A 123 -5.45 -1.29 3.21
C VAL A 123 -6.01 -0.28 2.22
N ASP A 124 -5.17 0.27 1.34
CA ASP A 124 -5.62 1.25 0.35
C ASP A 124 -6.57 0.64 -0.69
N ILE A 125 -6.32 -0.57 -1.17
CA ILE A 125 -7.26 -1.27 -2.07
C ILE A 125 -8.62 -1.48 -1.38
N LYS A 126 -8.62 -1.89 -0.10
CA LYS A 126 -9.86 -2.10 0.68
C LYS A 126 -10.62 -0.79 0.92
N ASN A 127 -9.92 0.31 1.17
CA ASN A 127 -10.54 1.63 1.30
C ASN A 127 -11.25 2.04 0.00
N ILE A 128 -10.61 1.84 -1.17
CA ILE A 128 -11.23 2.12 -2.47
C ILE A 128 -12.46 1.24 -2.73
N LEU A 129 -12.41 -0.05 -2.33
CA LEU A 129 -13.56 -0.95 -2.44
C LEU A 129 -14.73 -0.56 -1.52
N ALA A 130 -14.46 0.11 -0.39
CA ALA A 130 -15.47 0.57 0.55
C ALA A 130 -16.20 1.84 0.08
N MET A 131 -15.68 2.54 -0.93
CA MET A 131 -16.29 3.75 -1.46
C MET A 131 -17.65 3.44 -2.11
N THR A 132 -18.68 4.22 -1.79
CA THR A 132 -20.03 4.04 -2.37
C THR A 132 -20.20 4.70 -3.73
N ASP A 133 -19.41 5.73 -4.00
CA ASP A 133 -19.62 6.63 -5.15
C ASP A 133 -18.97 6.11 -6.43
N VAL A 134 -18.02 5.17 -6.29
CA VAL A 134 -17.30 4.53 -7.39
C VAL A 134 -17.70 3.07 -7.45
N LYS A 135 -18.17 2.60 -8.61
CA LYS A 135 -18.66 1.21 -8.78
C LYS A 135 -18.11 0.50 -10.02
N THR A 136 -17.12 1.09 -10.68
CA THR A 136 -16.56 0.53 -11.92
C THR A 136 -15.08 0.21 -11.73
N HIS A 137 -14.58 -0.84 -12.39
CA HIS A 137 -13.16 -1.21 -12.28
C HIS A 137 -12.23 -0.07 -12.71
N ILE A 138 -12.59 0.65 -13.79
CA ILE A 138 -11.86 1.85 -14.24
C ILE A 138 -11.91 2.95 -13.19
N GLY A 139 -13.07 3.17 -12.57
CA GLY A 139 -13.22 4.13 -11.49
C GLY A 139 -12.36 3.76 -10.27
N TYR A 140 -12.36 2.50 -9.87
CA TYR A 140 -11.54 2.02 -8.75
C TYR A 140 -10.04 2.18 -9.04
N ALA A 141 -9.58 1.82 -10.24
CA ALA A 141 -8.19 2.08 -10.65
C ALA A 141 -7.84 3.57 -10.58
N ARG A 142 -8.72 4.44 -11.11
CA ARG A 142 -8.52 5.89 -11.09
C ARG A 142 -8.53 6.48 -9.67
N ALA A 143 -9.37 5.95 -8.79
CA ALA A 143 -9.44 6.35 -7.39
C ALA A 143 -8.19 5.87 -6.62
N PHE A 144 -7.75 4.64 -6.85
CA PHE A 144 -6.52 4.09 -6.31
C PHE A 144 -5.28 4.90 -6.70
N VAL A 145 -5.15 5.29 -7.98
CA VAL A 145 -4.03 6.11 -8.45
C VAL A 145 -4.05 7.48 -7.75
N ARG A 146 -5.21 8.14 -7.69
CA ARG A 146 -5.36 9.43 -6.97
C ARG A 146 -4.97 9.32 -5.49
N LEU A 147 -5.51 8.31 -4.79
CA LEU A 147 -5.19 8.07 -3.38
C LEU A 147 -3.69 7.84 -3.18
N SER A 148 -3.09 7.05 -4.07
CA SER A 148 -1.67 6.72 -3.99
C SER A 148 -0.76 7.91 -4.30
N LEU A 149 -1.17 8.83 -5.17
CA LEU A 149 -0.45 10.07 -5.45
C LEU A 149 -0.49 11.02 -4.24
N GLU A 150 -1.68 11.23 -3.68
CA GLU A 150 -1.87 12.09 -2.51
C GLU A 150 -1.12 11.58 -1.28
N LYS A 151 -1.08 10.25 -1.07
CA LYS A 151 -0.26 9.62 -0.02
C LYS A 151 1.23 9.54 -0.35
N LYS A 152 1.67 9.90 -1.58
CA LYS A 152 3.05 9.72 -2.09
C LYS A 152 3.54 8.27 -2.06
N LEU A 153 2.63 7.33 -2.31
CA LEU A 153 2.87 5.88 -2.26
C LEU A 153 2.79 5.19 -3.62
N LEU A 154 2.45 5.88 -4.72
CA LEU A 154 2.19 5.24 -6.01
C LEU A 154 3.32 4.32 -6.48
N SER A 155 4.57 4.80 -6.51
CA SER A 155 5.72 3.98 -6.91
C SER A 155 5.91 2.78 -5.98
N ARG A 156 5.75 2.97 -4.66
CA ARG A 156 5.91 1.89 -3.68
C ARG A 156 4.83 0.82 -3.81
N HIS A 157 3.59 1.24 -3.98
CA HIS A 157 2.45 0.35 -4.15
C HIS A 157 2.57 -0.47 -5.42
N LEU A 158 2.93 0.15 -6.55
CA LEU A 158 3.15 -0.59 -7.79
C LEU A 158 4.37 -1.51 -7.70
N ARG A 159 5.43 -1.12 -6.99
CA ARG A 159 6.56 -2.01 -6.70
C ARG A 159 6.14 -3.24 -5.90
N ALA A 160 5.31 -3.07 -4.87
CA ALA A 160 4.78 -4.17 -4.07
C ALA A 160 3.87 -5.09 -4.91
N LEU A 161 2.99 -4.50 -5.74
CA LEU A 161 2.13 -5.24 -6.66
C LEU A 161 2.95 -6.10 -7.65
N LEU A 162 4.06 -5.55 -8.16
CA LEU A 162 4.92 -6.20 -9.15
C LEU A 162 6.01 -7.09 -8.55
N ALA A 163 6.07 -7.24 -7.23
CA ALA A 163 7.05 -8.10 -6.55
C ALA A 163 6.71 -9.59 -6.70
N ASP A 164 5.42 -9.92 -6.85
CA ASP A 164 4.99 -11.31 -7.04
C ASP A 164 5.20 -11.77 -8.50
N THR A 165 6.35 -12.40 -8.72
CA THR A 165 6.71 -12.97 -10.03
C THR A 165 5.85 -14.17 -10.44
N ALA A 166 5.19 -14.87 -9.51
CA ALA A 166 4.28 -15.96 -9.84
C ALA A 166 2.97 -15.40 -10.41
N LEU A 167 2.42 -14.38 -9.76
CA LEU A 167 1.23 -13.66 -10.24
C LEU A 167 1.50 -12.98 -11.60
N LEU A 168 2.65 -12.32 -11.76
CA LEU A 168 3.03 -11.74 -13.06
C LEU A 168 3.08 -12.78 -14.18
N ARG A 169 3.57 -13.99 -13.89
CA ARG A 169 3.64 -15.08 -14.88
C ARG A 169 2.28 -15.69 -15.22
N SER A 170 1.30 -15.62 -14.32
CA SER A 170 -0.05 -16.13 -14.56
C SER A 170 -0.95 -15.13 -15.30
N LEU A 171 -0.71 -13.82 -15.12
CA LEU A 171 -1.51 -12.76 -15.75
C LEU A 171 -0.93 -12.28 -17.09
N TYR A 172 0.39 -12.38 -17.29
CA TYR A 172 1.08 -11.73 -18.41
C TYR A 172 1.97 -12.66 -19.24
N LYS A 173 1.93 -12.47 -20.57
CA LYS A 173 2.84 -13.08 -21.55
C LYS A 173 4.29 -12.66 -21.29
N ARG A 174 5.25 -13.49 -21.71
CA ARG A 174 6.69 -13.23 -21.52
C ARG A 174 7.18 -11.91 -22.12
N SER A 175 6.52 -11.42 -23.18
CA SER A 175 6.84 -10.15 -23.84
C SER A 175 6.12 -8.93 -23.23
N ALA A 176 5.39 -9.10 -22.12
CA ALA A 176 4.70 -8.01 -21.47
C ALA A 176 5.69 -7.01 -20.86
N PHE A 177 5.30 -5.73 -20.85
CA PHE A 177 6.13 -4.65 -20.32
C PHE A 177 6.47 -4.91 -18.85
N LEU A 178 5.46 -5.28 -18.06
CA LEU A 178 5.58 -5.57 -16.63
C LEU A 178 6.49 -6.77 -16.29
N ARG A 179 6.86 -7.58 -17.29
CA ARG A 179 7.78 -8.72 -17.13
C ARG A 179 9.20 -8.42 -17.61
N CYS A 180 9.45 -7.23 -18.16
CA CYS A 180 10.79 -6.76 -18.49
C CYS A 180 11.35 -6.00 -17.29
N GLU A 181 12.32 -6.59 -16.58
CA GLU A 181 12.84 -6.03 -15.31
C GLU A 181 13.44 -4.63 -15.46
N GLU A 182 14.20 -4.39 -16.53
CA GLU A 182 14.85 -3.09 -16.78
C GLU A 182 13.82 -1.98 -17.03
N GLU A 183 12.90 -2.22 -17.95
CA GLU A 183 11.81 -1.28 -18.28
C GLU A 183 10.89 -1.03 -17.09
N LYS A 184 10.55 -2.09 -16.35
CA LYS A 184 9.75 -2.02 -15.13
C LYS A 184 10.44 -1.15 -14.07
N GLU A 185 11.72 -1.34 -13.84
CA GLU A 185 12.46 -0.62 -12.82
C GLU A 185 12.60 0.86 -13.20
N GLN A 186 12.95 1.15 -14.46
CA GLN A 186 12.99 2.53 -14.97
C GLN A 186 11.62 3.21 -14.81
N PHE A 187 10.54 2.53 -15.17
CA PHE A 187 9.19 3.05 -15.00
C PHE A 187 8.86 3.39 -13.53
N LEU A 188 9.19 2.50 -12.59
CA LEU A 188 8.98 2.74 -11.16
C LEU A 188 9.83 3.90 -10.63
N TYR A 189 11.06 4.09 -11.13
CA TYR A 189 11.89 5.25 -10.81
C TYR A 189 11.28 6.56 -11.32
N HIS A 190 10.74 6.58 -12.54
CA HIS A 190 10.03 7.75 -13.04
C HIS A 190 8.81 8.08 -12.19
N LEU A 191 8.02 7.09 -11.77
CA LEU A 191 6.90 7.32 -10.86
C LEU A 191 7.32 7.82 -9.48
N LEU A 192 8.51 7.45 -8.98
CA LEU A 192 9.01 7.93 -7.70
C LEU A 192 9.20 9.45 -7.71
N THR A 193 9.53 10.04 -8.85
CA THR A 193 9.68 11.50 -8.99
C THR A 193 8.38 12.27 -8.70
N LEU A 194 7.22 11.62 -8.84
CA LEU A 194 5.93 12.22 -8.53
C LEU A 194 5.79 12.53 -7.03
N ASN A 195 6.54 11.85 -6.15
CA ASN A 195 6.52 12.12 -4.70
C ASN A 195 7.06 13.52 -4.34
N ALA A 196 7.78 14.19 -5.24
CA ALA A 196 8.23 15.56 -5.05
C ALA A 196 7.08 16.58 -5.09
N VAL A 197 5.87 16.14 -5.49
CA VAL A 197 4.68 16.97 -5.60
C VAL A 197 3.69 16.61 -4.51
N ASP A 198 3.12 17.62 -3.86
CA ASP A 198 1.91 17.48 -3.06
C ASP A 198 0.69 17.50 -3.99
N TYR A 199 -0.03 16.37 -4.02
CA TYR A 199 -1.29 16.23 -4.74
C TYR A 199 -2.44 16.24 -3.74
N PHE A 200 -3.57 16.86 -4.09
CA PHE A 200 -4.82 16.80 -3.33
C PHE A 200 -5.96 16.20 -4.16
N CYS A 201 -5.60 15.41 -5.17
CA CYS A 201 -6.50 14.97 -6.22
C CYS A 201 -7.50 13.89 -5.78
N PHE A 202 -7.21 13.15 -4.71
CA PHE A 202 -8.17 12.21 -4.14
C PHE A 202 -9.22 12.97 -3.33
N THR A 203 -8.78 13.76 -2.35
CA THR A 203 -9.68 14.52 -1.46
C THR A 203 -10.54 15.53 -2.23
N ASN A 204 -9.98 16.17 -3.27
CA ASN A 204 -10.75 17.09 -4.13
C ASN A 204 -11.79 16.38 -5.00
N THR A 205 -11.54 15.12 -5.41
CA THR A 205 -12.48 14.36 -6.25
C THR A 205 -13.55 13.65 -5.41
N TYR A 206 -13.19 13.23 -4.20
CA TYR A 206 -13.99 12.37 -3.32
C TYR A 206 -14.15 13.01 -1.93
N PRO A 207 -14.83 14.17 -1.83
CA PRO A 207 -14.89 14.94 -0.58
C PRO A 207 -15.77 14.30 0.51
N THR A 208 -16.62 13.34 0.15
CA THR A 208 -17.62 12.71 1.03
C THR A 208 -17.30 11.26 1.38
N THR A 209 -16.10 10.80 1.05
CA THR A 209 -15.70 9.39 1.12
C THR A 209 -14.95 9.07 2.41
#